data_AF-A0A2P8NES4-F1
#
_entry.id   AF-A0A2P8NES4-F1
#
_cell.length_a   1.000
_cell.length_b   1.000
_cell.length_c   1.000
_cell.angle_alpha   90.00
_cell.angle_beta   90.00
_cell.angle_gamma   90.00
#
_symmetry.space_group_name_H-M   'P 1'
#
loop_
_entity.id
_entity.type
_entity.pdbx_description
1 polymer ?
#
loop_
_entity_poly.entity_id
_entity_poly.type
_entity_poly.pdbx_seq_one_letter_code
_entity_poly.pdbx_strand_id
1 'polypeptide(L)'
;MVAKSFTAQIEEWARKVEGAVEAIFKEAVHELVEQADQLLTQLVYEAPPSPNYRRTGFLRASVTASNASMPPANRPQGVPDGGYMAEIEIVIAGSDLGQTIYIGWTAEYSGYVHYGANGTVPKPWVDLVAQRWRSIVDDKTAELKKRLGL
;
A
#
# COMPACT_ATOMS: atom_id res chain seq x y z
N MET A 1 -27.55 19.58 -15.01
CA MET A 1 -27.48 18.49 -14.00
C MET A 1 -26.27 18.74 -13.12
N VAL A 2 -26.44 18.89 -11.81
CA VAL A 2 -25.31 18.96 -10.87
C VAL A 2 -24.77 17.55 -10.70
N ALA A 3 -23.51 17.31 -11.06
CA ALA A 3 -22.85 16.03 -10.83
C ALA A 3 -22.78 15.78 -9.31
N LYS A 4 -23.27 14.62 -8.85
CA LYS A 4 -23.11 14.21 -7.45
C LYS A 4 -21.62 14.10 -7.13
N SER A 5 -21.22 14.51 -5.92
CA SER A 5 -19.84 14.30 -5.47
C SER A 5 -19.50 12.81 -5.50
N PHE A 6 -18.23 12.50 -5.76
CA PHE A 6 -17.74 11.13 -5.83
C PHE A 6 -18.12 10.31 -4.59
N THR A 7 -17.90 10.88 -3.40
CA THR A 7 -18.28 10.29 -2.12
C THR A 7 -19.79 10.00 -2.03
N ALA A 8 -20.64 10.91 -2.51
CA ALA A 8 -22.09 10.71 -2.48
C ALA A 8 -22.56 9.56 -3.38
N GLN A 9 -21.86 9.31 -4.49
CA GLN A 9 -22.19 8.19 -5.39
C GLN A 9 -21.77 6.84 -4.80
N ILE A 10 -20.64 6.78 -4.08
CA ILE A 10 -20.25 5.57 -3.35
C ILE A 10 -21.19 5.31 -2.19
N GLU A 11 -21.50 6.34 -1.39
CA GLU A 11 -22.36 6.20 -0.21
C GLU A 11 -23.78 5.75 -0.56
N GLU A 12 -24.39 6.31 -1.61
CA GLU A 12 -25.76 5.95 -2.01
C GLU A 12 -25.86 4.51 -2.54
N TRP A 13 -24.81 4.03 -3.21
CA TRP A 13 -24.71 2.65 -3.67
C TRP A 13 -24.43 1.69 -2.50
N ALA A 14 -23.48 2.04 -1.65
CA ALA A 14 -23.11 1.25 -0.48
C ALA A 14 -24.27 1.02 0.51
N ARG A 15 -25.19 1.98 0.63
CA ARG A 15 -26.42 1.82 1.43
C ARG A 15 -27.32 0.67 0.95
N LYS A 16 -27.14 0.16 -0.26
CA LYS A 16 -27.94 -0.93 -0.85
C LYS A 16 -27.29 -2.31 -0.70
N VAL A 17 -26.01 -2.37 -0.36
CA VAL A 17 -25.25 -3.62 -0.22
C VAL A 17 -24.50 -3.57 1.11
N GLU A 18 -24.99 -4.33 2.08
CA GLU A 18 -24.34 -4.46 3.38
C GLU A 18 -22.88 -4.91 3.22
N GLY A 19 -21.96 -4.26 3.93
CA GLY A 19 -20.53 -4.56 3.85
C GLY A 19 -19.79 -4.04 2.62
N ALA A 20 -20.46 -3.38 1.66
CA ALA A 20 -19.81 -2.98 0.41
C ALA A 20 -18.73 -1.89 0.59
N VAL A 21 -18.96 -0.91 1.48
CA VAL A 21 -17.92 0.11 1.78
C VAL A 21 -16.69 -0.56 2.40
N GLU A 22 -16.92 -1.50 3.32
CA GLU A 22 -15.87 -2.20 4.02
C GLU A 22 -15.06 -3.08 3.06
N ALA A 23 -15.73 -3.79 2.16
CA ALA A 23 -15.09 -4.56 1.10
C ALA A 23 -14.23 -3.66 0.19
N ILE A 24 -14.77 -2.53 -0.29
CA ILE A 24 -14.00 -1.57 -1.10
C ILE A 24 -12.80 -1.04 -0.33
N PHE A 25 -12.99 -0.68 0.94
CA PHE A 25 -11.91 -0.17 1.78
C PHE A 25 -10.79 -1.21 1.90
N LYS A 26 -11.11 -2.45 2.26
CA LYS A 26 -10.12 -3.53 2.44
C LYS A 26 -9.40 -3.87 1.14
N GLU A 27 -10.14 -3.99 0.03
CA GLU A 27 -9.56 -4.25 -1.29
C GLU A 27 -8.71 -3.08 -1.80
N ALA A 28 -9.12 -1.84 -1.55
CA ALA A 28 -8.36 -0.66 -1.94
C ALA A 28 -7.06 -0.53 -1.14
N VAL A 29 -7.07 -0.84 0.16
CA VAL A 29 -5.85 -0.86 0.98
C VAL A 29 -4.91 -1.96 0.50
N HIS A 30 -5.43 -3.15 0.20
CA HIS A 30 -4.62 -4.24 -0.34
C HIS A 30 -3.94 -3.84 -1.67
N GLU A 31 -4.71 -3.28 -2.61
CA GLU A 31 -4.20 -2.79 -3.89
C GLU A 31 -3.14 -1.69 -3.72
N LEU A 32 -3.34 -0.77 -2.76
CA LEU A 32 -2.36 0.27 -2.45
C LEU A 32 -1.01 -0.33 -2.03
N VAL A 33 -1.03 -1.35 -1.16
CA VAL A 33 0.19 -2.04 -0.72
C VAL A 33 0.85 -2.77 -1.89
N GLU A 34 0.06 -3.48 -2.70
CA GLU A 34 0.56 -4.20 -3.86
C GLU A 34 1.21 -3.26 -4.88
N GLN A 35 0.57 -2.15 -5.21
CA GLN A 35 1.15 -1.15 -6.12
C GLN A 35 2.42 -0.51 -5.57
N ALA A 36 2.51 -0.32 -4.25
CA ALA A 36 3.72 0.18 -3.60
C ALA A 36 4.87 -0.85 -3.68
N ASP A 37 4.58 -2.13 -3.49
CA ASP A 37 5.54 -3.23 -3.66
C ASP A 37 6.02 -3.36 -5.12
N GLN A 38 5.09 -3.24 -6.08
CA GLN A 38 5.40 -3.26 -7.51
C GLN A 38 6.28 -2.06 -7.91
N LEU A 39 5.92 -0.85 -7.47
CA LEU A 39 6.71 0.34 -7.78
C LEU A 39 8.10 0.29 -7.13
N LEU A 40 8.20 -0.21 -5.90
CA LEU A 40 9.49 -0.46 -5.25
C LEU A 40 10.32 -1.45 -6.06
N THR A 41 9.71 -2.54 -6.54
CA THR A 41 10.35 -3.54 -7.42
C THR A 41 10.93 -2.88 -8.66
N GLN A 42 10.15 -2.09 -9.37
CA GLN A 42 10.58 -1.38 -10.57
C GLN A 42 11.73 -0.40 -10.29
N LEU A 43 11.56 0.46 -9.28
CA LEU A 43 12.51 1.53 -8.99
C LEU A 43 13.85 1.02 -8.43
N VAL A 44 13.85 -0.09 -7.69
CA VAL A 44 15.02 -0.54 -6.91
C VAL A 44 15.63 -1.83 -7.47
N TYR A 45 14.80 -2.78 -7.90
CA TYR A 45 15.24 -4.14 -8.21
C TYR A 45 15.30 -4.40 -9.71
N GLU A 46 14.51 -3.72 -10.53
CA GLU A 46 14.58 -3.82 -11.99
C GLU A 46 15.51 -2.77 -12.61
N ALA A 47 15.57 -1.55 -12.03
CA ALA A 47 16.49 -0.50 -12.47
C ALA A 47 17.97 -0.93 -12.39
N PRO A 48 18.85 -0.54 -13.34
CA PRO A 48 20.26 -0.96 -13.36
C PRO A 48 20.93 -0.87 -11.99
N PRO A 49 21.68 -1.92 -11.56
CA PRO A 49 22.24 -1.96 -10.23
C PRO A 49 23.22 -0.80 -10.04
N SER A 50 23.10 -0.06 -8.92
CA SER A 50 24.15 0.89 -8.58
C SER A 50 25.41 0.12 -8.15
N PRO A 51 26.61 0.67 -8.33
CA PRO A 51 27.88 -0.04 -8.06
C PRO A 51 27.99 -0.65 -6.66
N ASN A 52 27.26 -0.11 -5.68
CA ASN A 52 27.31 -0.50 -4.28
C ASN A 52 26.00 -1.14 -3.75
N TYR A 53 25.00 -1.39 -4.60
CA TYR A 53 23.71 -1.94 -4.15
C TYR A 53 23.65 -3.46 -4.28
N ARG A 54 23.54 -4.15 -3.13
CA ARG A 54 23.23 -5.58 -3.07
C ARG A 54 21.72 -5.77 -3.07
N ARG A 55 21.18 -6.31 -4.17
CA ARG A 55 19.76 -6.68 -4.32
C ARG A 55 19.39 -7.89 -3.49
N THR A 56 19.31 -7.70 -2.18
CA THR A 56 19.00 -8.77 -1.21
C THR A 56 17.50 -9.07 -1.11
N GLY A 57 16.63 -8.24 -1.71
CA GLY A 57 15.17 -8.32 -1.53
C GLY A 57 14.69 -7.82 -0.17
N PHE A 58 15.61 -7.56 0.78
CA PHE A 58 15.31 -7.25 2.16
C PHE A 58 14.43 -6.02 2.35
N LEU A 59 14.68 -4.94 1.61
CA LEU A 59 13.82 -3.75 1.68
C LEU A 59 12.39 -4.13 1.29
N ARG A 60 12.20 -4.88 0.20
CA ARG A 60 10.87 -5.28 -0.27
C ARG A 60 10.15 -6.10 0.80
N ALA A 61 10.86 -7.06 1.36
CA ALA A 61 10.36 -7.94 2.39
C ALA A 61 10.20 -7.26 3.77
N SER A 62 10.73 -6.06 3.98
CA SER A 62 10.57 -5.37 5.27
C SER A 62 9.21 -4.71 5.49
N VAL A 63 8.28 -4.85 4.54
CA VAL A 63 6.93 -4.27 4.63
C VAL A 63 6.17 -4.87 5.82
N THR A 64 5.42 -4.04 6.54
CA THR A 64 4.63 -4.44 7.70
C THR A 64 3.42 -3.54 7.84
N ALA A 65 2.32 -4.07 8.39
CA ALA A 65 1.15 -3.30 8.75
C ALA A 65 0.89 -3.33 10.26
N SER A 66 0.27 -2.28 10.79
CA SER A 66 -0.19 -2.19 12.17
C SER A 66 -1.44 -1.33 12.24
N ASN A 67 -2.34 -1.63 13.18
CA ASN A 67 -3.51 -0.80 13.49
C ASN A 67 -3.32 0.03 14.78
N ALA A 68 -2.14 -0.06 15.42
CA ALA A 68 -1.84 0.61 16.68
C ALA A 68 -0.90 1.81 16.49
N SER A 69 0.16 1.65 15.70
CA SER A 69 1.17 2.70 15.47
C SER A 69 2.00 2.43 14.23
N MET A 70 2.62 3.48 13.66
CA MET A 70 3.53 3.34 12.53
C MET A 70 4.71 2.41 12.85
N PRO A 71 4.95 1.34 12.06
CA PRO A 71 6.13 0.49 12.23
C PRO A 71 7.43 1.30 12.06
N PRO A 72 8.39 1.21 13.00
CA PRO A 72 9.65 1.94 12.88
C PRO A 72 10.55 1.34 11.80
N ALA A 73 11.28 2.20 11.08
CA ALA A 73 12.33 1.82 10.14
C ALA A 73 13.66 1.58 10.86
N ASN A 74 13.79 0.46 11.59
CA ASN A 74 14.96 0.15 12.41
C ASN A 74 15.46 -1.31 12.27
N ARG A 75 14.93 -2.07 11.31
CA ARG A 75 15.29 -3.47 11.11
C ARG A 75 16.62 -3.58 10.33
N PRO A 76 17.66 -4.20 10.93
CA PRO A 76 18.96 -4.31 10.28
C PRO A 76 18.93 -5.36 9.16
N GLN A 77 19.74 -5.14 8.12
CA GLN A 77 19.85 -6.06 6.98
C GLN A 77 20.41 -7.43 7.41
N GLY A 78 19.85 -8.52 6.87
CA GLY A 78 20.32 -9.89 7.11
C GLY A 78 19.55 -10.66 8.20
N VAL A 79 18.53 -10.05 8.81
CA VAL A 79 17.58 -10.76 9.68
C VAL A 79 16.65 -11.63 8.80
N PRO A 80 16.48 -12.94 9.09
CA PRO A 80 15.65 -13.85 8.29
C PRO A 80 14.22 -13.37 8.09
N ASP A 81 13.65 -13.74 6.95
CA ASP A 81 12.31 -13.30 6.54
C ASP A 81 11.19 -14.27 6.91
N GLY A 82 10.09 -13.76 7.50
CA GLY A 82 8.81 -14.46 7.65
C GLY A 82 7.76 -13.84 6.73
N GLY A 83 6.96 -14.61 5.99
CA GLY A 83 6.09 -14.09 4.91
C GLY A 83 5.19 -12.90 5.28
N TYR A 84 5.53 -11.71 4.78
CA TYR A 84 4.97 -10.43 5.25
C TYR A 84 3.65 -9.99 4.63
N MET A 85 3.41 -10.34 3.37
CA MET A 85 2.16 -9.94 2.71
C MET A 85 0.96 -10.61 3.37
N ALA A 86 1.10 -11.86 3.82
CA ALA A 86 0.06 -12.55 4.57
C ALA A 86 -0.24 -11.87 5.92
N GLU A 87 0.76 -11.34 6.62
CA GLU A 87 0.57 -10.59 7.86
C GLU A 87 -0.14 -9.25 7.62
N ILE A 88 0.19 -8.57 6.53
CA ILE A 88 -0.48 -7.34 6.12
C ILE A 88 -1.94 -7.60 5.78
N GLU A 89 -2.22 -8.65 5.00
CA GLU A 89 -3.58 -9.08 4.69
C GLU A 89 -4.40 -9.36 5.95
N ILE A 90 -3.81 -10.00 6.97
CA ILE A 90 -4.47 -10.25 8.25
C ILE A 90 -4.82 -8.94 8.97
N VAL A 91 -3.91 -7.97 9.00
CA VAL A 91 -4.16 -6.65 9.60
C VAL A 91 -5.29 -5.91 8.87
N ILE A 92 -5.29 -5.94 7.54
CA ILE A 92 -6.34 -5.31 6.72
C ILE A 92 -7.67 -6.01 6.93
N ALA A 93 -7.70 -7.34 6.89
CA ALA A 93 -8.92 -8.13 7.03
C ALA A 93 -9.56 -7.94 8.42
N GLY A 94 -8.74 -7.84 9.47
CA GLY A 94 -9.18 -7.58 10.84
C GLY A 94 -9.44 -6.10 11.18
N SER A 95 -9.30 -5.18 10.21
CA SER A 95 -9.54 -3.75 10.45
C SER A 95 -11.01 -3.37 10.28
N ASP A 96 -11.46 -2.42 11.10
CA ASP A 96 -12.79 -1.82 11.01
C ASP A 96 -12.79 -0.65 10.03
N LEU A 97 -13.95 -0.38 9.40
CA LEU A 97 -14.11 0.79 8.56
C LEU A 97 -13.87 2.08 9.36
N GLY A 98 -12.97 2.93 8.87
CA GLY A 98 -12.57 4.17 9.54
C GLY A 98 -11.44 4.00 10.55
N GLN A 99 -10.97 2.78 10.81
CA GLN A 99 -9.74 2.55 11.56
C GLN A 99 -8.52 3.02 10.75
N THR A 100 -7.53 3.57 11.43
CA THR A 100 -6.25 3.90 10.80
C THR A 100 -5.40 2.64 10.66
N ILE A 101 -4.98 2.35 9.43
CA ILE A 101 -4.02 1.29 9.13
C ILE A 101 -2.69 1.96 8.80
N TYR A 102 -1.66 1.61 9.55
CA TYR A 102 -0.29 2.01 9.27
C TYR A 102 0.38 0.93 8.44
N ILE A 103 0.97 1.32 7.31
CA ILE A 103 1.80 0.45 6.47
C ILE A 103 3.17 1.11 6.35
N GLY A 104 4.23 0.35 6.61
CA GLY A 104 5.59 0.87 6.57
C GLY A 104 6.62 -0.20 6.21
N TRP A 105 7.76 0.26 5.67
CA TRP A 105 8.91 -0.57 5.39
C TRP A 105 9.94 -0.43 6.52
N THR A 106 10.14 -1.51 7.24
CA THR A 106 10.90 -1.52 8.50
C THR A 106 12.40 -1.60 8.32
N ALA A 107 12.92 -1.86 7.10
CA ALA A 107 14.35 -1.84 6.85
C ALA A 107 14.94 -0.48 7.26
N GLU A 108 16.01 -0.48 8.05
CA GLU A 108 16.62 0.74 8.60
C GLU A 108 16.96 1.78 7.52
N TYR A 109 17.32 1.31 6.33
CA TYR A 109 17.69 2.17 5.20
C TYR A 109 16.51 2.59 4.31
N SER A 110 15.26 2.21 4.63
CA SER A 110 14.09 2.50 3.80
C SER A 110 13.90 4.00 3.56
N GLY A 111 14.05 4.82 4.59
CA GLY A 111 13.98 6.28 4.49
C GLY A 111 15.05 6.88 3.57
N TYR A 112 16.28 6.34 3.60
CA TYR A 112 17.35 6.79 2.72
C TYR A 112 17.08 6.47 1.25
N VAL A 113 16.43 5.34 0.97
CA VAL A 113 16.03 4.98 -0.41
C VAL A 113 14.87 5.85 -0.86
N HIS A 114 13.89 6.08 0.02
CA HIS A 114 12.69 6.83 -0.29
C HIS A 114 12.99 8.31 -0.58
N TYR A 115 13.70 8.98 0.34
CA TYR A 115 14.00 10.41 0.27
C TYR A 115 15.32 10.73 -0.42
N GLY A 116 16.14 9.72 -0.72
CA GLY A 116 17.50 9.92 -1.20
C GLY A 116 18.46 10.31 -0.07
N ALA A 117 19.70 9.84 -0.18
CA ALA A 117 20.77 10.17 0.77
C ALA A 117 22.13 10.13 0.06
N ASN A 118 23.09 10.90 0.56
CA ASN A 118 24.48 10.90 0.08
C ASN A 118 24.62 11.07 -1.45
N GLY A 119 23.81 11.97 -2.04
CA GLY A 119 23.81 12.22 -3.49
C GLY A 119 23.07 11.18 -4.34
N THR A 120 22.42 10.20 -3.71
CA THR A 120 21.56 9.22 -4.40
C THR A 120 20.22 9.86 -4.76
N VAL A 121 19.75 9.63 -5.98
CA VAL A 121 18.43 10.08 -6.45
C VAL A 121 17.32 9.40 -5.61
N PRO A 122 16.34 10.16 -5.09
CA PRO A 122 15.23 9.62 -4.32
C PRO A 122 14.39 8.65 -5.15
N LYS A 123 13.82 7.64 -4.48
CA LYS A 123 12.85 6.72 -5.05
C LYS A 123 11.60 6.76 -4.19
N PRO A 124 10.74 7.79 -4.31
CA PRO A 124 9.67 8.05 -3.35
C PRO A 124 8.43 7.15 -3.59
N TRP A 125 8.59 5.82 -3.53
CA TRP A 125 7.54 4.88 -3.95
C TRP A 125 6.25 5.01 -3.14
N VAL A 126 6.36 5.23 -1.82
CA VAL A 126 5.19 5.42 -0.95
C VAL A 126 4.40 6.67 -1.33
N ASP A 127 5.09 7.80 -1.56
CA ASP A 127 4.45 9.09 -1.86
C ASP A 127 3.79 9.06 -3.25
N LEU A 128 4.44 8.39 -4.21
CA LEU A 128 3.90 8.23 -5.56
C LEU A 128 2.65 7.37 -5.57
N VAL A 129 2.63 6.27 -4.81
CA VAL A 129 1.45 5.39 -4.75
C VAL A 129 0.33 5.98 -3.89
N ALA A 130 0.66 6.73 -2.82
CA ALA A 130 -0.32 7.45 -2.03
C ALA A 130 -1.16 8.44 -2.86
N GLN A 131 -0.56 9.07 -3.88
CA GLN A 131 -1.29 9.94 -4.82
C GLN A 131 -2.35 9.19 -5.64
N ARG A 132 -2.20 7.87 -5.81
CA ARG A 132 -3.15 7.02 -6.56
C ARG A 132 -4.34 6.57 -5.74
N TRP A 133 -4.40 6.87 -4.44
CA TRP A 133 -5.45 6.39 -3.54
C TRP A 133 -6.86 6.56 -4.10
N ARG A 134 -7.20 7.75 -4.62
CA ARG A 134 -8.53 7.99 -5.22
C ARG A 134 -8.79 7.04 -6.39
N SER A 135 -7.88 6.97 -7.35
CA SER A 135 -8.01 6.07 -8.50
C SER A 135 -8.19 4.61 -8.07
N ILE A 136 -7.45 4.15 -7.07
CA ILE A 136 -7.55 2.79 -6.55
C ILE A 136 -8.95 2.52 -5.98
N VAL A 137 -9.49 3.46 -5.20
CA VAL A 137 -10.86 3.33 -4.66
C VAL A 137 -11.90 3.32 -5.79
N ASP A 138 -11.73 4.16 -6.81
CA ASP A 138 -12.61 4.19 -8.00
C ASP A 138 -12.61 2.84 -8.71
N ASP A 139 -11.42 2.30 -8.96
CA ASP A 139 -11.22 1.02 -9.67
C ASP A 139 -11.83 -0.14 -8.88
N LYS A 140 -11.56 -0.24 -7.57
CA LYS A 140 -12.16 -1.30 -6.72
C LYS A 140 -13.66 -1.17 -6.55
N THR A 141 -14.18 0.06 -6.53
CA THR A 141 -15.63 0.29 -6.56
C THR A 141 -16.24 -0.24 -7.86
N ALA A 142 -15.61 0.04 -9.02
CA ALA A 142 -16.09 -0.42 -10.31
C ALA A 142 -16.01 -1.95 -10.44
N GLU A 143 -14.93 -2.56 -9.96
CA GLU A 143 -14.75 -4.02 -9.92
C GLU A 143 -15.81 -4.71 -9.06
N LEU A 144 -16.12 -4.16 -7.88
CA LEU A 144 -17.15 -4.71 -7.01
C LEU A 144 -18.55 -4.60 -7.63
N LYS A 145 -18.88 -3.46 -8.23
CA LYS A 145 -20.14 -3.30 -8.99
C LYS A 145 -20.28 -4.34 -10.09
N LYS A 146 -19.23 -4.52 -10.89
CA LYS A 146 -19.18 -5.53 -11.96
C LYS A 146 -19.38 -6.96 -11.43
N ARG A 147 -18.74 -7.32 -10.32
CA ARG A 147 -18.90 -8.64 -9.67
C ARG A 147 -20.33 -8.90 -9.18
N LEU A 148 -21.02 -7.84 -8.74
CA LEU A 148 -22.40 -7.89 -8.25
C LEU A 148 -23.45 -7.72 -9.35
N GLY A 149 -23.05 -7.53 -10.61
CA GLY A 149 -23.96 -7.31 -11.75
C GLY A 149 -24.68 -5.97 -11.71
N LEU A 150 -24.05 -4.95 -11.12
CA LEU A 150 -24.58 -3.58 -10.94
C LEU A 150 -23.89 -2.56 -11.86
#